data_AF-A0A7R9JGM9-F1
#
_entry.id   AF-A0A7R9JGM9-F1
#
_cell.length_a   1.000
_cell.length_b   1.000
_cell.length_c   1.000
_cell.angle_alpha   90.00
_cell.angle_beta   90.00
_cell.angle_gamma   90.00
#
_symmetry.space_group_name_H-M   'P 1'
#
loop_
_entity.id
_entity.type
_entity.pdbx_description
1 polymer ?
#
loop_
_entity_poly.entity_id
_entity_poly.type
_entity_poly.pdbx_seq_one_letter_code
_entity_poly.pdbx_strand_id
1 'polypeptide(L)'
;MFVSRGSKVGLVDVLSSIGIHPDGIVGHSVGELGCAYADGTFSAEQAVLAGYWRGRCILESKLPPGAMAAIGLTWEELKERCPPEIIPACHNSADSVTVSGPPEHLSKFVKLLQTEGIFAKEVNSSGVAFHSRYIAEVGPKLRNSAPPSWISSSIPESAWNTALAQSSSAAYHVNNLLSPVLFKEALTRVPENAVVIEIAPHCLLQAILKRSLGPSCTNVGLVKRLHPNNLEFLFSALGRLYNAGLQPKLNRLHQKVNYPVARGTPMIAPLVEWDHSTEWSVATFADIGSQRSGECIVELDLGKEEDQYLTGHTIDGRVLFPATGYLTLVWKTLAKLKGKSHEDLPVVLENIQFHRATIMPKEGTVKFAINILDGSGDFELCESGSVTVSGRIYVPEDVEKEILELPTTAVPSSDSKLLKLSTADIYKDLRLRGYDYTGVFRGILQSDNKGVCGELAWENNWISFMDTMLQFSILGQSTRELYLPTRLQRVVINPSRQKQLGENEGVPVHMYRDIGIIKAGGVELRGMKASLAPRRQQVQAAPKLEKYAFVPYDRAGKTQVRTFPHSYYVQIYNLEIE
;
A
#
# COMPACT_ATOMS: atom_id res chain seq x y z
N MET A 1 -51.60 16.51 -11.21
CA MET A 1 -50.55 17.55 -11.14
C MET A 1 -50.23 18.00 -9.71
N PHE A 2 -51.20 18.15 -8.79
CA PHE A 2 -50.93 18.48 -7.38
C PHE A 2 -50.21 17.37 -6.60
N VAL A 3 -50.60 16.11 -6.81
CA VAL A 3 -50.02 14.94 -6.14
C VAL A 3 -48.52 14.76 -6.43
N SER A 4 -48.05 15.14 -7.63
CA SER A 4 -46.65 15.00 -8.04
C SER A 4 -45.72 16.10 -7.51
N ARG A 5 -46.25 17.20 -6.96
CA ARG A 5 -45.47 18.34 -6.47
C ARG A 5 -45.35 18.32 -4.96
N GLY A 6 -46.43 18.05 -4.24
CA GLY A 6 -46.39 17.75 -2.79
C GLY A 6 -45.55 16.52 -2.45
N SER A 7 -45.44 15.56 -3.38
CA SER A 7 -44.61 14.37 -3.20
C SER A 7 -43.11 14.68 -3.06
N LYS A 8 -42.59 15.74 -3.69
CA LYS A 8 -41.16 16.09 -3.59
C LYS A 8 -40.82 16.64 -2.20
N VAL A 9 -41.67 17.52 -1.68
CA VAL A 9 -41.58 18.05 -0.30
C VAL A 9 -41.59 16.89 0.69
N GLY A 10 -42.55 15.97 0.58
CA GLY A 10 -42.61 14.81 1.47
C GLY A 10 -41.42 13.86 1.37
N LEU A 11 -40.83 13.66 0.17
CA LEU A 11 -39.62 12.85 0.02
C LEU A 11 -38.39 13.53 0.65
N VAL A 12 -38.26 14.85 0.52
CA VAL A 12 -37.21 15.64 1.20
C VAL A 12 -37.38 15.53 2.72
N ASP A 13 -38.61 15.60 3.23
CA ASP A 13 -38.91 15.44 4.66
C ASP A 13 -38.54 14.05 5.17
N VAL A 14 -38.85 13.00 4.40
CA VAL A 14 -38.47 11.63 4.76
C VAL A 14 -36.96 11.51 4.90
N LEU A 15 -36.19 11.97 3.91
CA LEU A 15 -34.72 11.94 3.96
C LEU A 15 -34.16 12.75 5.13
N SER A 16 -34.67 13.97 5.32
CA SER A 16 -34.27 14.85 6.42
C SER A 16 -34.59 14.24 7.78
N SER A 17 -35.75 13.59 7.92
CA SER A 17 -36.16 12.94 9.16
C SER A 17 -35.20 11.83 9.56
N ILE A 18 -34.70 11.04 8.61
CA ILE A 18 -33.70 9.99 8.84
C ILE A 18 -32.26 10.51 8.85
N GLY A 19 -32.06 11.83 8.85
CA GLY A 19 -30.75 12.46 8.96
C GLY A 19 -29.90 12.41 7.70
N ILE A 20 -30.52 12.22 6.53
CA ILE A 20 -29.87 12.40 5.23
C ILE A 20 -30.12 13.84 4.78
N HIS A 21 -29.03 14.61 4.70
CA HIS A 21 -29.03 15.99 4.22
C HIS A 21 -28.13 16.09 2.98
N PRO A 22 -28.48 16.91 1.98
CA PRO A 22 -27.70 17.04 0.76
C PRO A 22 -26.44 17.89 1.00
N ASP A 23 -25.30 17.42 0.50
CA ASP A 23 -24.08 18.25 0.36
C ASP A 23 -24.14 19.16 -0.88
N GLY A 24 -24.93 18.75 -1.87
CA GLY A 24 -25.18 19.49 -3.11
C GLY A 24 -26.56 19.20 -3.66
N ILE A 25 -27.15 20.20 -4.34
CA ILE A 25 -28.50 20.13 -4.88
C ILE A 25 -28.47 20.56 -6.35
N VAL A 26 -29.12 19.80 -7.22
CA VAL A 26 -29.32 20.13 -8.64
C VAL A 26 -30.80 19.97 -8.98
N GLY A 27 -31.38 20.97 -9.63
CA GLY A 27 -32.75 20.92 -10.13
C GLY A 27 -32.82 20.57 -11.60
N HIS A 28 -33.95 19.99 -12.03
CA HIS A 28 -34.29 19.87 -13.44
C HIS A 28 -35.65 20.52 -13.67
N SER A 29 -35.70 21.62 -14.44
CA SER A 29 -36.95 22.32 -14.76
C SER A 29 -37.72 22.69 -13.48
N VAL A 30 -39.00 22.32 -13.38
CA VAL A 30 -39.87 22.43 -12.19
C VAL A 30 -39.32 21.76 -10.93
N GLY A 31 -38.28 20.92 -11.06
CA GLY A 31 -37.51 20.38 -9.94
C GLY A 31 -36.86 21.45 -9.07
N GLU A 32 -36.52 22.62 -9.61
CA GLU A 32 -35.92 23.72 -8.83
C GLU A 32 -36.83 24.26 -7.73
N LEU A 33 -38.16 24.08 -7.83
CA LEU A 33 -39.07 24.36 -6.72
C LEU A 33 -38.88 23.40 -5.53
N GLY A 34 -38.51 22.14 -5.82
CA GLY A 34 -38.14 21.17 -4.78
C GLY A 34 -36.75 21.44 -4.21
N CYS A 35 -35.82 21.91 -5.05
CA CYS A 35 -34.50 22.39 -4.60
C CYS A 35 -34.64 23.56 -3.63
N ALA A 36 -35.50 24.53 -3.95
CA ALA A 36 -35.78 25.66 -3.07
C ALA A 36 -36.27 25.24 -1.68
N TYR A 37 -37.08 24.18 -1.62
CA TYR A 37 -37.51 23.58 -0.36
C TYR A 37 -36.36 22.87 0.37
N ALA A 38 -35.61 22.01 -0.33
CA ALA A 38 -34.51 21.25 0.24
C ALA A 38 -33.36 22.15 0.76
N ASP A 39 -33.16 23.30 0.11
CA ASP A 39 -32.19 24.34 0.47
C ASP A 39 -32.72 25.30 1.56
N GLY A 40 -33.99 25.17 1.96
CA GLY A 40 -34.61 26.00 3.00
C GLY A 40 -34.99 27.42 2.57
N THR A 41 -34.76 27.82 1.31
CA THR A 41 -35.19 29.14 0.80
C THR A 41 -36.71 29.25 0.68
N PHE A 42 -37.41 28.12 0.50
CA PHE A 42 -38.86 28.00 0.55
C PHE A 42 -39.29 27.17 1.75
N SER A 43 -40.35 27.61 2.43
CA SER A 43 -41.18 26.73 3.28
C SER A 43 -41.95 25.72 2.42
N ALA A 44 -42.44 24.66 3.06
CA ALA A 44 -43.28 23.66 2.39
C ALA A 44 -44.51 24.29 1.72
N GLU A 45 -45.17 25.24 2.41
CA GLU A 45 -46.30 25.98 1.86
C GLU A 45 -45.90 26.78 0.62
N GLN A 46 -44.78 27.52 0.68
CA GLN A 46 -44.29 28.29 -0.46
C GLN A 46 -43.96 27.41 -1.66
N ALA A 47 -43.32 26.25 -1.46
CA ALA A 47 -43.01 25.32 -2.54
C ALA A 47 -44.28 24.75 -3.21
N VAL A 48 -45.28 24.37 -2.41
CA VAL A 48 -46.57 23.88 -2.91
C VAL A 48 -47.35 24.98 -3.63
N LEU A 49 -47.45 26.17 -3.05
CA LEU A 49 -48.15 27.32 -3.65
C LEU A 49 -47.45 27.80 -4.92
N ALA A 50 -46.11 27.86 -4.95
CA ALA A 50 -45.35 28.19 -6.15
C ALA A 50 -45.63 27.19 -7.27
N GLY A 51 -45.63 25.91 -6.93
CA GLY A 51 -46.03 24.85 -7.85
C GLY A 51 -47.47 25.01 -8.34
N TYR A 52 -48.42 25.32 -7.45
CA TYR A 52 -49.81 25.54 -7.79
C TYR A 52 -49.98 26.71 -8.77
N TRP A 53 -49.53 27.90 -8.37
CA TRP A 53 -49.68 29.13 -9.16
C TRP A 53 -48.98 29.04 -10.50
N ARG A 54 -47.77 28.45 -10.55
CA ARG A 54 -47.10 28.17 -11.83
C ARG A 54 -47.98 27.35 -12.77
N GLY A 55 -48.64 26.30 -12.27
CA GLY A 55 -49.57 25.51 -13.08
C GLY A 55 -50.86 26.26 -13.42
N ARG A 56 -51.41 27.03 -12.48
CA ARG A 56 -52.66 27.78 -12.67
C ARG A 56 -52.50 28.88 -13.71
N CYS A 57 -51.42 29.66 -13.65
CA CYS A 57 -51.14 30.71 -14.64
C CYS A 57 -51.02 30.11 -16.05
N ILE A 58 -50.34 28.97 -16.21
CA ILE A 58 -50.25 28.29 -17.52
C ILE A 58 -51.63 27.94 -18.08
N LEU A 59 -52.54 27.44 -17.23
CA LEU A 59 -53.90 27.09 -17.65
C LEU A 59 -54.73 28.34 -18.00
N GLU A 60 -54.52 29.44 -17.28
CA GLU A 60 -55.28 30.69 -17.47
C GLU A 60 -54.76 31.53 -18.66
N SER A 61 -53.47 31.44 -18.99
CA SER A 61 -52.84 32.21 -20.08
C SER A 61 -53.29 31.80 -21.50
N LYS A 62 -54.14 30.77 -21.67
CA LYS A 62 -54.66 30.31 -22.98
C LYS A 62 -53.56 30.19 -24.05
N LEU A 63 -52.42 29.62 -23.67
CA LEU A 63 -51.25 29.49 -24.53
C LEU A 63 -51.59 28.70 -25.81
N PRO A 64 -50.91 28.98 -26.94
CA PRO A 64 -51.05 28.17 -28.14
C PRO A 64 -50.66 26.71 -27.83
N PRO A 65 -51.27 25.72 -28.53
CA PRO A 65 -50.92 24.31 -28.33
C PRO A 65 -49.42 24.09 -28.51
N GLY A 66 -48.82 23.35 -27.56
CA GLY A 66 -47.40 23.06 -27.51
C GLY A 66 -47.11 21.58 -27.27
N ALA A 67 -45.91 21.15 -27.62
CA ALA A 67 -45.42 19.80 -27.37
C ALA A 67 -43.92 19.80 -27.06
N MET A 68 -43.43 18.69 -26.54
CA MET A 68 -42.00 18.46 -26.28
C MET A 68 -41.59 17.06 -26.71
N ALA A 69 -40.34 16.89 -27.14
CA ALA A 69 -39.79 15.59 -27.53
C ALA A 69 -38.33 15.44 -27.07
N ALA A 70 -37.97 14.26 -26.58
CA ALA A 70 -36.59 13.89 -26.28
C ALA A 70 -35.91 13.35 -27.54
N ILE A 71 -34.76 13.93 -27.89
CA ILE A 71 -34.00 13.65 -29.10
C ILE A 71 -32.60 13.18 -28.73
N GLY A 72 -32.13 12.13 -29.40
CA GLY A 72 -30.80 11.53 -29.25
C GLY A 72 -29.76 12.25 -30.11
N LEU A 73 -29.62 13.56 -29.94
CA LEU A 73 -28.63 14.41 -30.61
C LEU A 73 -27.98 15.34 -29.59
N THR A 74 -26.82 15.87 -29.94
CA THR A 74 -26.13 16.89 -29.16
C THR A 74 -26.87 18.24 -29.22
N TRP A 75 -26.57 19.12 -28.26
CA TRP A 75 -27.15 20.47 -28.21
C TRP A 75 -26.80 21.31 -29.44
N GLU A 76 -25.55 21.22 -29.93
CA GLU A 76 -25.10 22.00 -31.09
C GLU A 76 -25.71 21.48 -32.40
N GLU A 77 -25.81 20.16 -32.58
CA GLU A 77 -26.50 19.58 -33.75
C GLU A 77 -27.96 20.03 -33.83
N LEU A 78 -28.66 20.12 -32.68
CA LEU A 78 -30.04 20.57 -32.67
C LEU A 78 -30.19 22.07 -32.94
N LYS A 79 -29.22 22.91 -32.57
CA LYS A 79 -29.26 24.33 -32.96
C LYS A 79 -29.21 24.49 -34.48
N GLU A 80 -28.46 23.64 -35.18
CA GLU A 80 -28.33 23.70 -36.63
C GLU A 80 -29.51 23.03 -37.35
N ARG A 81 -30.04 21.94 -36.79
CA ARG A 81 -31.07 21.11 -37.44
C ARG A 81 -32.51 21.46 -37.07
N CYS A 82 -32.74 22.15 -35.96
CA CYS A 82 -34.11 22.50 -35.56
C CYS A 82 -34.70 23.53 -36.54
N PRO A 83 -35.95 23.32 -37.02
CA PRO A 83 -36.66 24.35 -37.75
C PRO A 83 -36.95 25.56 -36.83
N PRO A 84 -37.18 26.76 -37.39
CA PRO A 84 -37.30 28.01 -36.62
C PRO A 84 -38.35 28.01 -35.49
N GLU A 85 -39.36 27.15 -35.60
CA GLU A 85 -40.47 26.96 -34.66
C GLU A 85 -40.15 26.00 -33.50
N ILE A 86 -39.07 25.21 -33.61
CA ILE A 86 -38.65 24.23 -32.59
C ILE A 86 -37.38 24.73 -31.91
N ILE A 87 -37.35 24.66 -30.58
CA ILE A 87 -36.25 25.19 -29.78
C ILE A 87 -35.69 24.08 -28.89
N PRO A 88 -34.36 23.91 -28.83
CA PRO A 88 -33.71 23.12 -27.77
C PRO A 88 -34.06 23.69 -26.38
N ALA A 89 -34.66 22.87 -25.53
CA ALA A 89 -35.30 23.28 -24.28
C ALA A 89 -34.64 22.69 -23.02
N CYS A 90 -34.18 21.43 -23.07
CA CYS A 90 -33.48 20.80 -21.94
C CYS A 90 -32.23 20.06 -22.42
N HIS A 91 -31.05 20.45 -21.98
CA HIS A 91 -29.80 19.75 -22.22
C HIS A 91 -29.60 18.67 -21.14
N ASN A 92 -30.02 17.43 -21.40
CA ASN A 92 -30.08 16.39 -20.37
C ASN A 92 -28.77 15.60 -20.24
N SER A 93 -28.17 15.18 -21.36
CA SER A 93 -26.85 14.54 -21.44
C SER A 93 -26.11 15.04 -22.69
N ALA A 94 -24.88 14.58 -22.92
CA ALA A 94 -24.10 14.95 -24.10
C ALA A 94 -24.83 14.68 -25.43
N ASP A 95 -25.65 13.63 -25.46
CA ASP A 95 -26.36 13.10 -26.62
C ASP A 95 -27.88 13.01 -26.41
N SER A 96 -28.43 13.71 -25.40
CA SER A 96 -29.87 13.70 -25.12
C SER A 96 -30.36 15.09 -24.79
N VAL A 97 -31.19 15.62 -25.66
CA VAL A 97 -31.76 16.96 -25.56
C VAL A 97 -33.27 16.89 -25.75
N THR A 98 -34.01 17.61 -24.92
CA THR A 98 -35.45 17.80 -25.13
C THR A 98 -35.67 19.08 -25.93
N VAL A 99 -36.42 18.99 -27.02
CA VAL A 99 -36.86 20.14 -27.81
C VAL A 99 -38.32 20.48 -27.51
N SER A 100 -38.70 21.73 -27.74
CA SER A 100 -40.04 22.25 -27.52
C SER A 100 -40.53 23.10 -28.68
N GLY A 101 -41.81 22.98 -29.03
CA GLY A 101 -42.43 23.75 -30.12
C GLY A 101 -43.89 23.37 -30.40
N PRO A 102 -44.47 23.87 -31.49
CA PRO A 102 -45.84 23.55 -31.89
C PRO A 102 -46.03 22.05 -32.22
N PRO A 103 -47.14 21.40 -31.83
CA PRO A 103 -47.35 19.97 -31.98
C PRO A 103 -47.17 19.45 -33.41
N GLU A 104 -47.71 20.15 -34.41
CA GLU A 104 -47.61 19.73 -35.80
C GLU A 104 -46.19 19.74 -36.34
N HIS A 105 -45.43 20.79 -36.02
CA HIS A 105 -44.04 20.95 -36.44
C HIS A 105 -43.17 19.92 -35.73
N LEU A 106 -43.39 19.74 -34.44
CA LEU A 106 -42.67 18.76 -33.63
C LEU A 106 -42.92 17.32 -34.12
N SER A 107 -44.16 16.96 -34.42
CA SER A 107 -44.50 15.61 -34.88
C SER A 107 -43.85 15.31 -36.24
N LYS A 108 -43.81 16.29 -37.15
CA LYS A 108 -43.08 16.16 -38.44
C LYS A 108 -41.58 15.98 -38.21
N PHE A 109 -40.99 16.78 -37.33
CA PHE A 109 -39.56 16.71 -37.01
C PHE A 109 -39.17 15.40 -36.34
N VAL A 110 -39.98 14.90 -35.39
CA VAL A 110 -39.78 13.60 -34.75
C VAL A 110 -39.82 12.47 -35.78
N LYS A 111 -40.80 12.48 -36.70
CA LYS A 111 -40.89 11.48 -37.77
C LYS A 111 -39.68 11.53 -38.70
N LEU A 112 -39.23 12.72 -39.08
CA LEU A 112 -38.02 12.91 -39.90
C LEU A 112 -36.80 12.28 -39.23
N LEU A 113 -36.55 12.60 -37.97
CA LEU A 113 -35.42 12.04 -37.22
C LEU A 113 -35.54 10.52 -37.06
N GLN A 114 -36.75 9.99 -36.84
CA GLN A 114 -36.97 8.54 -36.80
C GLN A 114 -36.67 7.87 -38.14
N THR A 115 -36.99 8.49 -39.27
CA THR A 115 -36.64 7.95 -40.61
C THR A 115 -35.14 7.95 -40.86
N GLU A 116 -34.38 8.82 -40.20
CA GLU A 116 -32.92 8.86 -40.23
C GLU A 116 -32.27 7.90 -39.21
N GLY A 117 -33.07 7.13 -38.46
CA GLY A 117 -32.57 6.20 -37.44
C GLY A 117 -32.15 6.87 -36.13
N ILE A 118 -32.48 8.15 -35.94
CA ILE A 118 -32.15 8.91 -34.72
C ILE A 118 -33.25 8.70 -33.68
N PHE A 119 -32.85 8.53 -32.42
CA PHE A 119 -33.82 8.44 -31.32
C PHE A 119 -34.60 9.75 -31.19
N ALA A 120 -35.92 9.69 -31.37
CA ALA A 120 -36.81 10.81 -31.13
C ALA A 120 -38.13 10.30 -30.54
N LYS A 121 -38.52 10.83 -29.39
CA LYS A 121 -39.74 10.40 -28.68
C LYS A 121 -40.44 11.58 -28.04
N GLU A 122 -41.72 11.76 -28.36
CA GLU A 122 -42.56 12.75 -27.69
C GLU A 122 -42.68 12.47 -26.19
N VAL A 123 -42.66 13.54 -25.40
CA VAL A 123 -42.85 13.49 -23.94
C VAL A 123 -44.15 14.19 -23.57
N ASN A 124 -44.84 13.66 -22.56
CA ASN A 124 -46.10 14.25 -22.11
C ASN A 124 -45.85 15.60 -21.43
N SER A 125 -46.06 16.68 -22.17
CA SER A 125 -45.98 18.06 -21.69
C SER A 125 -47.35 18.69 -21.39
N SER A 126 -48.42 17.88 -21.31
CA SER A 126 -49.80 18.36 -21.11
C SER A 126 -50.25 19.43 -22.12
N GLY A 127 -49.75 19.36 -23.36
CA GLY A 127 -50.10 20.31 -24.43
C GLY A 127 -49.37 21.66 -24.36
N VAL A 128 -48.27 21.75 -23.59
CA VAL A 128 -47.53 23.00 -23.38
C VAL A 128 -46.10 22.87 -23.88
N ALA A 129 -45.56 23.95 -24.48
CA ALA A 129 -44.19 24.06 -24.95
C ALA A 129 -43.31 24.77 -23.90
N PHE A 130 -42.86 24.04 -22.87
CA PHE A 130 -42.04 24.59 -21.78
C PHE A 130 -40.64 25.01 -22.23
N HIS A 131 -40.04 25.98 -21.52
CA HIS A 131 -38.67 26.49 -21.78
C HIS A 131 -38.49 26.99 -23.21
N SER A 132 -39.51 27.69 -23.69
CA SER A 132 -39.59 28.20 -25.06
C SER A 132 -40.26 29.57 -25.07
N ARG A 133 -40.16 30.26 -26.21
CA ARG A 133 -40.83 31.55 -26.42
C ARG A 133 -42.36 31.47 -26.27
N TYR A 134 -42.95 30.28 -26.44
CA TYR A 134 -44.41 30.07 -26.43
C TYR A 134 -45.04 30.16 -25.03
N ILE A 135 -44.23 30.25 -23.97
CA ILE A 135 -44.71 30.37 -22.58
C ILE A 135 -44.37 31.72 -21.94
N ALA A 136 -43.92 32.70 -22.74
CA ALA A 136 -43.52 34.03 -22.28
C ALA A 136 -44.66 34.82 -21.60
N GLU A 137 -45.93 34.54 -21.94
CA GLU A 137 -47.11 35.23 -21.41
C GLU A 137 -47.48 34.87 -19.95
N VAL A 138 -46.61 34.13 -19.22
CA VAL A 138 -46.89 33.57 -17.88
C VAL A 138 -46.28 34.38 -16.69
N GLY A 139 -45.75 35.59 -16.87
CA GLY A 139 -45.12 36.39 -15.79
C GLY A 139 -46.07 36.99 -14.72
N PRO A 140 -45.58 37.65 -13.64
CA PRO A 140 -45.08 37.09 -12.37
C PRO A 140 -45.97 37.43 -11.14
N LYS A 141 -45.96 36.60 -10.06
CA LYS A 141 -46.09 37.00 -8.62
C LYS A 141 -45.56 35.89 -7.70
N LEU A 142 -44.36 36.03 -7.17
CA LEU A 142 -43.83 35.25 -6.04
C LEU A 142 -43.07 36.21 -5.11
N ARG A 143 -42.84 35.84 -3.84
CA ARG A 143 -42.09 36.69 -2.90
C ARG A 143 -40.60 36.41 -3.00
N ASN A 144 -39.77 37.42 -2.74
CA ASN A 144 -38.32 37.28 -2.67
C ASN A 144 -37.94 36.52 -1.39
N SER A 145 -36.92 35.66 -1.48
CA SER A 145 -36.29 34.99 -0.33
C SER A 145 -34.76 35.00 -0.48
N ALA A 146 -34.08 34.30 0.43
CA ALA A 146 -32.62 34.23 0.57
C ALA A 146 -31.92 33.72 -0.72
N PRO A 147 -30.58 33.92 -0.86
CA PRO A 147 -29.82 33.36 -1.97
C PRO A 147 -29.92 31.82 -2.01
N PRO A 148 -30.06 31.22 -3.21
CA PRO A 148 -30.05 29.77 -3.37
C PRO A 148 -28.63 29.21 -3.17
N SER A 149 -28.51 28.09 -2.44
CA SER A 149 -27.24 27.34 -2.30
C SER A 149 -27.18 26.08 -3.19
N TRP A 150 -28.11 25.95 -4.14
CA TRP A 150 -28.11 24.87 -5.15
C TRP A 150 -27.49 25.32 -6.48
N ILE A 151 -27.09 24.35 -7.29
CA ILE A 151 -26.54 24.57 -8.64
C ILE A 151 -27.68 24.84 -9.60
N SER A 152 -27.80 26.10 -10.06
CA SER A 152 -28.86 26.50 -10.98
C SER A 152 -28.71 25.80 -12.34
N SER A 153 -29.81 25.20 -12.80
CA SER A 153 -29.95 24.65 -14.14
C SER A 153 -30.69 25.59 -15.09
N SER A 154 -31.07 26.80 -14.65
CA SER A 154 -31.84 27.76 -15.44
C SER A 154 -31.09 29.07 -15.73
N ILE A 155 -29.90 29.23 -15.14
CA ILE A 155 -29.00 30.35 -15.36
C ILE A 155 -27.62 29.79 -15.73
N PRO A 156 -26.99 30.27 -16.82
CA PRO A 156 -25.64 29.85 -17.18
C PRO A 156 -24.64 30.10 -16.06
N GLU A 157 -23.65 29.23 -15.94
CA GLU A 157 -22.64 29.30 -14.86
C GLU A 157 -21.93 30.67 -14.80
N SER A 158 -21.64 31.27 -15.94
CA SER A 158 -21.04 32.61 -16.06
C SER A 158 -21.90 33.73 -15.44
N ALA A 159 -23.19 33.48 -15.21
CA ALA A 159 -24.15 34.44 -14.68
C ALA A 159 -24.63 34.11 -13.25
N TRP A 160 -24.03 33.12 -12.56
CA TRP A 160 -24.42 32.77 -11.19
C TRP A 160 -24.15 33.87 -10.16
N ASN A 161 -23.25 34.82 -10.46
CA ASN A 161 -22.98 35.97 -9.58
C ASN A 161 -23.93 37.16 -9.81
N THR A 162 -24.94 37.03 -10.67
CA THR A 162 -25.92 38.08 -10.92
C THR A 162 -26.97 38.15 -9.81
N ALA A 163 -27.59 39.32 -9.62
CA ALA A 163 -28.67 39.51 -8.64
C ALA A 163 -29.87 38.55 -8.84
N LEU A 164 -30.14 38.15 -10.08
CA LEU A 164 -31.16 37.17 -10.40
C LEU A 164 -30.83 35.79 -9.83
N ALA A 165 -29.58 35.35 -9.98
CA ALA A 165 -29.11 34.05 -9.49
C ALA A 165 -28.91 34.02 -7.97
N GLN A 166 -28.58 35.16 -7.36
CA GLN A 166 -28.36 35.30 -5.92
C GLN A 166 -29.65 35.46 -5.10
N SER A 167 -30.83 35.22 -5.69
CA SER A 167 -32.09 35.23 -4.93
C SER A 167 -33.06 34.18 -5.47
N SER A 168 -33.66 33.38 -4.59
CA SER A 168 -34.77 32.48 -4.95
C SER A 168 -36.08 33.27 -5.12
N SER A 169 -36.04 34.30 -5.96
CA SER A 169 -37.10 35.27 -6.18
C SER A 169 -38.15 34.78 -7.17
N ALA A 170 -39.28 35.49 -7.27
CA ALA A 170 -40.23 35.27 -8.36
C ALA A 170 -39.58 35.35 -9.74
N ALA A 171 -38.71 36.35 -9.91
CA ALA A 171 -38.01 36.57 -11.16
C ALA A 171 -37.14 35.35 -11.52
N TYR A 172 -36.46 34.75 -10.54
CA TYR A 172 -35.71 33.51 -10.72
C TYR A 172 -36.62 32.36 -11.18
N HIS A 173 -37.74 32.13 -10.48
CA HIS A 173 -38.63 31.00 -10.79
C HIS A 173 -39.40 31.18 -12.10
N VAL A 174 -39.63 32.42 -12.53
CA VAL A 174 -40.14 32.73 -13.88
C VAL A 174 -39.04 32.52 -14.92
N ASN A 175 -37.80 32.95 -14.67
CA ASN A 175 -36.66 32.64 -15.53
C ASN A 175 -36.52 31.11 -15.71
N ASN A 176 -36.63 30.33 -14.65
CA ASN A 176 -36.63 28.86 -14.71
C ASN A 176 -37.72 28.27 -15.62
N LEU A 177 -38.84 28.95 -15.84
CA LEU A 177 -39.90 28.48 -16.73
C LEU A 177 -39.65 28.81 -18.20
N LEU A 178 -38.93 29.91 -18.46
CA LEU A 178 -38.76 30.47 -19.80
C LEU A 178 -37.42 30.06 -20.43
N SER A 179 -36.37 29.96 -19.62
CA SER A 179 -35.01 29.69 -20.05
C SER A 179 -34.75 28.20 -20.21
N PRO A 180 -33.81 27.80 -21.10
CA PRO A 180 -33.41 26.41 -21.24
C PRO A 180 -32.90 25.78 -19.94
N VAL A 181 -33.12 24.47 -19.80
CA VAL A 181 -32.60 23.67 -18.68
C VAL A 181 -31.20 23.15 -19.01
N LEU A 182 -30.19 23.70 -18.36
CA LEU A 182 -28.77 23.39 -18.46
C LEU A 182 -28.38 22.25 -17.51
N PHE A 183 -29.03 21.09 -17.64
CA PHE A 183 -28.89 19.99 -16.68
C PHE A 183 -27.54 19.26 -16.82
N LYS A 184 -27.09 19.00 -18.05
CA LYS A 184 -25.77 18.41 -18.32
C LYS A 184 -24.66 19.26 -17.70
N GLU A 185 -24.74 20.57 -17.87
CA GLU A 185 -23.80 21.54 -17.32
C GLU A 185 -23.78 21.46 -15.79
N ALA A 186 -24.96 21.47 -15.15
CA ALA A 186 -25.05 21.33 -13.70
C ALA A 186 -24.48 19.98 -13.19
N LEU A 187 -24.66 18.88 -13.93
CA LEU A 187 -24.11 17.57 -13.56
C LEU A 187 -22.58 17.51 -13.59
N THR A 188 -21.90 18.39 -14.34
CA THR A 188 -20.42 18.45 -14.35
C THR A 188 -19.83 18.86 -13.00
N ARG A 189 -20.64 19.47 -12.14
CA ARG A 189 -20.23 19.89 -10.79
C ARG A 189 -20.45 18.81 -9.74
N VAL A 190 -21.05 17.67 -10.10
CA VAL A 190 -21.21 16.54 -9.19
C VAL A 190 -19.86 15.84 -9.03
N PRO A 191 -19.33 15.67 -7.80
CA PRO A 191 -18.06 14.99 -7.58
C PRO A 191 -18.06 13.53 -8.02
N GLU A 192 -16.86 13.01 -8.32
CA GLU A 192 -16.65 11.57 -8.45
C GLU A 192 -16.98 10.85 -7.13
N ASN A 193 -17.50 9.62 -7.21
CA ASN A 193 -17.94 8.82 -6.04
C ASN A 193 -19.14 9.39 -5.26
N ALA A 194 -19.88 10.36 -5.81
CA ALA A 194 -21.08 10.89 -5.16
C ALA A 194 -22.23 9.87 -5.13
N VAL A 195 -23.07 9.97 -4.09
CA VAL A 195 -24.37 9.29 -4.03
C VAL A 195 -25.44 10.27 -4.48
N VAL A 196 -26.06 10.01 -5.63
CA VAL A 196 -27.04 10.90 -6.25
C VAL A 196 -28.45 10.36 -6.06
N ILE A 197 -29.27 11.14 -5.36
CA ILE A 197 -30.64 10.76 -5.00
C ILE A 197 -31.65 11.50 -5.89
N GLU A 198 -32.40 10.77 -6.73
CA GLU A 198 -33.45 11.36 -7.55
C GLU A 198 -34.74 11.52 -6.75
N ILE A 199 -35.03 12.76 -6.37
CA ILE A 199 -36.25 13.16 -5.65
C ILE A 199 -37.37 13.49 -6.64
N ALA A 200 -38.09 12.45 -7.05
CA ALA A 200 -39.21 12.56 -7.96
C ALA A 200 -40.28 11.50 -7.66
N PRO A 201 -41.56 11.74 -8.04
CA PRO A 201 -42.62 10.73 -7.95
C PRO A 201 -42.44 9.58 -8.96
N HIS A 202 -41.42 9.67 -9.81
CA HIS A 202 -40.97 8.62 -10.71
C HIS A 202 -39.50 8.87 -11.05
N CYS A 203 -38.65 7.85 -10.94
CA CYS A 203 -37.24 7.93 -11.32
C CYS A 203 -37.04 8.01 -12.85
N LEU A 204 -37.36 9.16 -13.45
CA LEU A 204 -37.27 9.41 -14.89
C LEU A 204 -35.82 9.64 -15.34
N LEU A 205 -35.01 10.29 -14.50
CA LEU A 205 -33.67 10.74 -14.86
C LEU A 205 -32.59 9.67 -14.63
N GLN A 206 -32.92 8.50 -14.07
CA GLN A 206 -31.95 7.44 -13.80
C GLN A 206 -31.07 7.06 -14.99
N ALA A 207 -31.65 6.98 -16.20
CA ALA A 207 -30.88 6.64 -17.39
C ALA A 207 -29.88 7.74 -17.76
N ILE A 208 -30.29 9.01 -17.63
CA ILE A 208 -29.46 10.18 -17.89
C ILE A 208 -28.35 10.26 -16.85
N LEU A 209 -28.68 10.18 -15.56
CA LEU A 209 -27.73 10.25 -14.45
C LEU A 209 -26.65 9.17 -14.54
N LYS A 210 -27.03 7.91 -14.82
CA LYS A 210 -26.07 6.81 -15.00
C LYS A 210 -25.12 7.03 -16.18
N ARG A 211 -25.62 7.59 -17.28
CA ARG A 211 -24.80 7.88 -18.47
C ARG A 211 -23.85 9.06 -18.23
N SER A 212 -24.32 10.09 -17.55
CA SER A 212 -23.58 11.34 -17.36
C SER A 212 -22.55 11.30 -16.22
N LEU A 213 -22.82 10.58 -15.14
CA LEU A 213 -21.97 10.57 -13.93
C LEU A 213 -20.99 9.39 -13.87
N GLY A 214 -21.14 8.40 -14.75
CA GLY A 214 -20.27 7.23 -14.81
C GLY A 214 -20.50 6.22 -13.67
N PRO A 215 -19.67 5.15 -13.61
CA PRO A 215 -19.86 4.02 -12.70
C PRO A 215 -19.40 4.27 -11.26
N SER A 216 -18.57 5.30 -11.02
CA SER A 216 -18.12 5.67 -9.67
C SER A 216 -19.25 6.24 -8.82
N CYS A 217 -20.25 6.89 -9.44
CA CYS A 217 -21.39 7.46 -8.72
C CYS A 217 -22.51 6.44 -8.49
N THR A 218 -23.06 6.42 -7.27
CA THR A 218 -24.21 5.58 -6.95
C THR A 218 -25.50 6.37 -7.15
N ASN A 219 -26.32 5.96 -8.13
CA ASN A 219 -27.58 6.62 -8.46
C ASN A 219 -28.78 5.88 -7.85
N VAL A 220 -29.58 6.57 -7.03
CA VAL A 220 -30.72 6.00 -6.32
C VAL A 220 -31.96 6.83 -6.56
N GLY A 221 -33.04 6.22 -7.04
CA GLY A 221 -34.35 6.86 -7.13
C GLY A 221 -35.30 6.34 -6.06
N LEU A 222 -36.21 7.19 -5.59
CA LEU A 222 -37.02 6.92 -4.39
C LEU A 222 -38.43 6.38 -4.67
N VAL A 223 -38.98 6.61 -5.86
CA VAL A 223 -40.36 6.23 -6.21
C VAL A 223 -40.43 5.76 -7.66
N LYS A 224 -41.10 4.64 -7.92
CA LYS A 224 -41.29 4.10 -9.27
C LYS A 224 -42.77 4.13 -9.65
N ARG A 225 -43.07 4.84 -10.74
CA ARG A 225 -44.43 4.89 -11.30
C ARG A 225 -44.91 3.47 -11.61
N LEU A 226 -46.16 3.19 -11.28
CA LEU A 226 -46.80 1.88 -11.45
C LEU A 226 -46.14 0.73 -10.65
N HIS A 227 -45.28 1.03 -9.68
CA HIS A 227 -44.82 0.02 -8.73
C HIS A 227 -45.98 -0.40 -7.82
N PRO A 228 -46.20 -1.71 -7.59
CA PRO A 228 -47.32 -2.20 -6.78
C PRO A 228 -47.28 -1.67 -5.34
N ASN A 229 -46.08 -1.48 -4.77
CA ASN A 229 -45.89 -0.94 -3.44
C ASN A 229 -44.70 0.05 -3.41
N ASN A 230 -44.99 1.35 -3.45
CA ASN A 230 -43.92 2.35 -3.42
C ASN A 230 -43.26 2.51 -2.04
N LEU A 231 -43.89 2.04 -0.97
CA LEU A 231 -43.27 2.05 0.36
C LEU A 231 -42.12 1.03 0.42
N GLU A 232 -42.34 -0.17 -0.11
CA GLU A 232 -41.30 -1.20 -0.25
C GLU A 232 -40.16 -0.75 -1.16
N PHE A 233 -40.50 -0.09 -2.28
CA PHE A 233 -39.51 0.48 -3.19
C PHE A 233 -38.65 1.56 -2.48
N LEU A 234 -39.28 2.41 -1.67
CA LEU A 234 -38.59 3.42 -0.88
C LEU A 234 -37.65 2.77 0.16
N PHE A 235 -38.10 1.79 0.94
CA PHE A 235 -37.23 1.09 1.90
C PHE A 235 -36.07 0.35 1.21
N SER A 236 -36.31 -0.22 0.05
CA SER A 236 -35.24 -0.81 -0.79
C SER A 236 -34.23 0.25 -1.23
N ALA A 237 -34.70 1.44 -1.60
CA ALA A 237 -33.83 2.57 -1.93
C ALA A 237 -33.02 3.03 -0.71
N LEU A 238 -33.62 3.11 0.49
CA LEU A 238 -32.90 3.43 1.73
C LEU A 238 -31.82 2.38 2.07
N GLY A 239 -32.09 1.10 1.85
CA GLY A 239 -31.09 0.04 2.00
C GLY A 239 -29.92 0.20 1.02
N ARG A 240 -30.19 0.63 -0.22
CA ARG A 240 -29.12 0.97 -1.18
C ARG A 240 -28.30 2.17 -0.73
N LEU A 241 -28.93 3.19 -0.14
CA LEU A 241 -28.20 4.33 0.44
C LEU A 241 -27.30 3.88 1.60
N TYR A 242 -27.78 2.98 2.46
CA TYR A 242 -26.97 2.39 3.52
C TYR A 242 -25.75 1.63 2.97
N ASN A 243 -25.95 0.78 1.97
CA ASN A 243 -24.85 0.05 1.31
C ASN A 243 -23.87 0.97 0.58
N ALA A 244 -24.31 2.15 0.17
CA ALA A 244 -23.45 3.17 -0.43
C ALA A 244 -22.64 3.96 0.62
N GLY A 245 -22.81 3.68 1.91
CA GLY A 245 -22.06 4.29 3.01
C GLY A 245 -22.83 5.36 3.81
N LEU A 246 -24.06 5.71 3.41
CA LEU A 246 -24.88 6.62 4.21
C LEU A 246 -25.39 5.90 5.47
N GLN A 247 -25.76 6.68 6.49
CA GLN A 247 -26.23 6.16 7.79
C GLN A 247 -27.67 6.62 8.11
N PRO A 248 -28.69 6.17 7.35
CA PRO A 248 -30.08 6.54 7.59
C PRO A 248 -30.56 6.09 8.99
N LYS A 249 -31.10 7.03 9.75
CA LYS A 249 -31.70 6.80 11.09
C LYS A 249 -33.12 6.25 10.96
N LEU A 250 -33.24 4.99 10.54
CA LEU A 250 -34.52 4.32 10.26
C LEU A 250 -35.45 4.23 11.48
N ASN A 251 -34.90 4.31 12.69
CA ASN A 251 -35.65 4.40 13.95
C ASN A 251 -36.58 5.61 14.06
N ARG A 252 -36.41 6.63 13.21
CA ARG A 252 -37.25 7.81 13.18
C ARG A 252 -38.49 7.66 12.28
N LEU A 253 -38.55 6.64 11.44
CA LEU A 253 -39.69 6.38 10.55
C LEU A 253 -40.77 5.50 11.18
N HIS A 254 -40.41 4.71 12.20
CA HIS A 254 -41.34 3.84 12.90
C HIS A 254 -41.65 4.35 14.31
N GLN A 255 -42.66 3.73 14.93
CA GLN A 255 -43.06 4.04 16.29
C GLN A 255 -41.88 3.88 17.25
N LYS A 256 -41.73 4.84 18.17
CA LYS A 256 -40.66 4.79 19.18
C LYS A 256 -40.74 3.48 19.97
N VAL A 257 -39.63 2.75 19.99
CA VAL A 257 -39.47 1.56 20.82
C VAL A 257 -39.31 2.00 22.27
N ASN A 258 -40.05 1.37 23.18
CA ASN A 258 -39.91 1.60 24.61
C ASN A 258 -38.75 0.77 25.14
N TYR A 259 -37.77 1.43 25.74
CA TYR A 259 -36.66 0.78 26.44
C TYR A 259 -36.94 0.76 27.96
N PRO A 260 -36.52 -0.29 28.69
CA PRO A 260 -35.78 -1.47 28.23
C PRO A 260 -36.62 -2.44 27.40
N VAL A 261 -35.96 -3.24 26.56
CA VAL A 261 -36.63 -4.27 25.75
C VAL A 261 -37.18 -5.41 26.63
N ALA A 262 -38.14 -6.17 26.11
CA ALA A 262 -38.77 -7.25 26.84
C ALA A 262 -37.80 -8.41 27.15
N ARG A 263 -38.08 -9.14 28.24
CA ARG A 263 -37.36 -10.38 28.55
C ARG A 263 -37.60 -11.41 27.44
N GLY A 264 -36.53 -11.95 26.87
CA GLY A 264 -36.59 -12.92 25.77
C GLY A 264 -36.35 -12.32 24.37
N THR A 265 -36.09 -11.02 24.26
CA THR A 265 -35.56 -10.43 23.01
C THR A 265 -34.24 -11.12 22.62
N PRO A 266 -34.07 -11.57 21.36
CA PRO A 266 -32.86 -12.25 20.89
C PRO A 266 -31.57 -11.46 21.15
N MET A 267 -30.50 -12.19 21.50
CA MET A 267 -29.17 -11.60 21.72
C MET A 267 -28.53 -11.21 20.38
N ILE A 268 -27.83 -10.06 20.36
CA ILE A 268 -27.10 -9.59 19.16
C ILE A 268 -25.70 -10.19 19.08
N ALA A 269 -25.04 -10.41 20.23
CA ALA A 269 -23.65 -10.86 20.27
C ALA A 269 -23.34 -12.12 19.41
N PRO A 270 -24.21 -13.15 19.36
CA PRO A 270 -23.95 -14.33 18.52
C PRO A 270 -24.05 -14.09 17.00
N LEU A 271 -24.62 -12.96 16.57
CA LEU A 271 -24.81 -12.62 15.15
C LEU A 271 -23.67 -11.76 14.58
N VAL A 272 -22.77 -11.28 15.44
CA VAL A 272 -21.63 -10.45 15.02
C VAL A 272 -20.42 -11.36 14.82
N GLU A 273 -20.08 -11.60 13.57
CA GLU A 273 -18.92 -12.39 13.17
C GLU A 273 -17.74 -11.47 12.83
N TRP A 274 -16.54 -11.91 13.18
CA TRP A 274 -15.29 -11.21 12.87
C TRP A 274 -14.45 -12.09 11.94
N ASP A 275 -13.53 -11.47 11.21
CA ASP A 275 -12.53 -12.21 10.44
C ASP A 275 -11.46 -12.76 11.40
N HIS A 276 -11.58 -14.04 11.75
CA HIS A 276 -10.64 -14.78 12.59
C HIS A 276 -9.57 -15.54 11.77
N SER A 277 -9.32 -15.16 10.51
CA SER A 277 -8.29 -15.81 9.67
C SER A 277 -6.87 -15.62 10.19
N THR A 278 -6.61 -14.57 10.96
CA THR A 278 -5.31 -14.32 11.59
C THR A 278 -5.25 -15.00 12.95
N GLU A 279 -4.37 -15.99 13.07
CA GLU A 279 -4.07 -16.66 14.33
C GLU A 279 -3.02 -15.90 15.13
N TRP A 280 -3.22 -15.84 16.44
CA TRP A 280 -2.29 -15.20 17.38
C TRP A 280 -1.61 -16.26 18.23
N SER A 281 -0.37 -16.01 18.63
CA SER A 281 0.35 -16.91 19.53
C SER A 281 -0.37 -16.99 20.88
N VAL A 282 -0.75 -18.19 21.27
CA VAL A 282 -1.36 -18.49 22.57
C VAL A 282 -0.32 -19.21 23.41
N ALA A 283 0.03 -18.64 24.56
CA ALA A 283 1.01 -19.25 25.48
C ALA A 283 0.57 -20.67 25.87
N THR A 284 1.48 -21.64 25.78
CA THR A 284 1.20 -23.03 26.13
C THR A 284 1.83 -23.40 27.47
N PHE A 285 1.23 -24.35 28.19
CA PHE A 285 1.74 -24.78 29.49
C PHE A 285 3.15 -25.40 29.42
N ALA A 286 3.59 -25.88 28.25
CA ALA A 286 4.94 -26.40 28.03
C ALA A 286 6.02 -25.31 28.20
N ASP A 287 5.69 -24.06 27.92
CA ASP A 287 6.63 -22.92 27.99
C ASP A 287 6.99 -22.52 29.43
N ILE A 288 6.18 -22.96 30.42
CA ILE A 288 6.33 -22.59 31.83
C ILE A 288 7.22 -23.60 32.60
N GLY A 289 7.37 -24.83 32.10
CA GLY A 289 8.03 -25.93 32.83
C GLY A 289 9.50 -26.20 32.49
N SER A 290 10.06 -25.59 31.43
CA SER A 290 11.40 -25.93 30.91
C SER A 290 12.54 -25.05 31.40
N GLN A 291 12.28 -24.00 32.18
CA GLN A 291 13.35 -23.18 32.77
C GLN A 291 13.97 -23.88 33.99
N ARG A 292 14.69 -24.98 33.76
CA ARG A 292 15.66 -25.51 34.73
C ARG A 292 16.91 -24.62 34.68
N SER A 293 17.47 -24.26 35.84
CA SER A 293 18.65 -23.39 35.90
C SER A 293 19.81 -24.03 35.11
N GLY A 294 20.26 -23.36 34.04
CA GLY A 294 21.36 -23.79 33.18
C GLY A 294 20.95 -24.22 31.76
N GLU A 295 19.68 -24.55 31.52
CA GLU A 295 19.17 -24.95 30.20
C GLU A 295 18.41 -23.79 29.51
N CYS A 296 18.80 -23.46 28.28
CA CYS A 296 18.11 -22.48 27.45
C CYS A 296 17.86 -23.06 26.06
N ILE A 297 16.60 -23.06 25.63
CA ILE A 297 16.21 -23.45 24.27
C ILE A 297 16.05 -22.17 23.45
N VAL A 298 16.74 -22.11 22.32
CA VAL A 298 16.64 -21.03 21.34
C VAL A 298 16.10 -21.62 20.04
N GLU A 299 15.05 -20.98 19.51
CA GLU A 299 14.38 -21.40 18.28
C GLU A 299 14.65 -20.37 17.19
N LEU A 300 15.22 -20.81 16.07
CA LEU A 300 15.54 -19.95 14.92
C LEU A 300 14.76 -20.40 13.69
N ASP A 301 14.22 -19.44 12.94
CA ASP A 301 13.40 -19.71 11.76
C ASP A 301 13.69 -18.70 10.64
N LEU A 302 14.15 -19.17 9.49
CA LEU A 302 14.49 -18.30 8.36
C LEU A 302 13.28 -17.53 7.78
N GLY A 303 12.05 -17.95 8.10
CA GLY A 303 10.82 -17.22 7.76
C GLY A 303 10.57 -15.99 8.64
N LYS A 304 11.24 -15.87 9.79
CA LYS A 304 11.14 -14.69 10.66
C LYS A 304 12.12 -13.60 10.18
N GLU A 305 11.65 -12.36 10.16
CA GLU A 305 12.46 -11.21 9.73
C GLU A 305 13.77 -11.07 10.53
N GLU A 306 13.75 -11.40 11.83
CA GLU A 306 14.92 -11.31 12.72
C GLU A 306 16.04 -12.30 12.39
N ASP A 307 15.72 -13.47 11.82
CA ASP A 307 16.67 -14.55 11.53
C ASP A 307 17.01 -14.64 10.03
N GLN A 308 16.29 -13.92 9.17
CA GLN A 308 16.41 -13.99 7.72
C GLN A 308 17.83 -13.69 7.23
N TYR A 309 18.59 -12.85 7.93
CA TYR A 309 19.98 -12.51 7.58
C TYR A 309 20.90 -13.75 7.57
N LEU A 310 20.57 -14.82 8.31
CA LEU A 310 21.34 -16.06 8.34
C LEU A 310 21.40 -16.76 6.98
N THR A 311 20.45 -16.49 6.08
CA THR A 311 20.49 -16.95 4.67
C THR A 311 21.77 -16.49 3.96
N GLY A 312 22.37 -15.38 4.39
CA GLY A 312 23.62 -14.87 3.85
C GLY A 312 24.84 -15.74 4.11
N HIS A 313 24.79 -16.63 5.10
CA HIS A 313 25.86 -17.60 5.40
C HIS A 313 25.66 -18.90 4.60
N THR A 314 25.68 -18.78 3.27
CA THR A 314 25.57 -19.92 2.36
C THR A 314 26.96 -20.46 2.03
N ILE A 315 27.17 -21.76 2.22
CA ILE A 315 28.42 -22.47 1.90
C ILE A 315 28.07 -23.72 1.09
N ASP A 316 28.70 -23.88 -0.08
CA ASP A 316 28.44 -24.95 -1.04
C ASP A 316 26.93 -25.12 -1.36
N GLY A 317 26.24 -23.99 -1.53
CA GLY A 317 24.80 -23.91 -1.80
C GLY A 317 23.86 -24.29 -0.65
N ARG A 318 24.36 -24.46 0.59
CA ARG A 318 23.54 -24.71 1.79
C ARG A 318 23.66 -23.54 2.76
N VAL A 319 22.55 -23.15 3.38
CA VAL A 319 22.57 -22.21 4.50
C VAL A 319 23.05 -22.95 5.73
N LEU A 320 24.32 -22.75 6.10
CA LEU A 320 24.89 -23.34 7.32
C LEU A 320 24.74 -22.34 8.44
N PHE A 321 24.37 -22.79 9.64
CA PHE A 321 24.40 -21.91 10.79
C PHE A 321 25.86 -21.55 11.13
N PRO A 322 26.22 -20.26 11.22
CA PRO A 322 27.61 -19.82 11.38
C PRO A 322 28.25 -20.40 12.64
N ALA A 323 29.54 -20.73 12.57
CA ALA A 323 30.29 -21.21 13.74
C ALA A 323 30.27 -20.19 14.89
N THR A 324 30.33 -18.90 14.54
CA THR A 324 30.22 -17.76 15.46
C THR A 324 28.81 -17.55 16.00
N GLY A 325 27.80 -18.08 15.29
CA GLY A 325 26.42 -18.17 15.74
C GLY A 325 26.32 -18.95 17.04
N TYR A 326 26.93 -20.15 17.10
CA TYR A 326 26.93 -20.96 18.32
C TYR A 326 27.55 -20.23 19.51
N LEU A 327 28.70 -19.56 19.30
CA LEU A 327 29.39 -18.81 20.35
C LEU A 327 28.51 -17.66 20.88
N THR A 328 27.84 -16.96 19.97
CA THR A 328 26.93 -15.86 20.33
C THR A 328 25.71 -16.37 21.10
N LEU A 329 25.14 -17.50 20.70
CA LEU A 329 24.03 -18.14 21.41
C LEU A 329 24.44 -18.54 22.85
N VAL A 330 25.59 -19.19 23.01
CA VAL A 330 26.12 -19.57 24.33
C VAL A 330 26.38 -18.33 25.19
N TRP A 331 26.96 -17.28 24.61
CA TRP A 331 27.19 -16.01 25.30
C TRP A 331 25.88 -15.35 25.75
N LYS A 332 24.86 -15.26 24.88
CA LYS A 332 23.54 -14.76 25.24
C LYS A 332 22.91 -15.58 26.38
N THR A 333 23.06 -16.90 26.37
CA THR A 333 22.59 -17.78 27.45
C THR A 333 23.32 -17.50 28.76
N LEU A 334 24.65 -17.37 28.76
CA LEU A 334 25.40 -17.00 29.97
C LEU A 334 24.97 -15.63 30.51
N ALA A 335 24.77 -14.64 29.63
CA ALA A 335 24.33 -13.31 30.03
C ALA A 335 22.95 -13.34 30.69
N LYS A 336 22.02 -14.13 30.12
CA LYS A 336 20.69 -14.39 30.69
C LYS A 336 20.78 -15.05 32.08
N LEU A 337 21.63 -16.06 32.25
CA LEU A 337 21.87 -16.71 33.56
C LEU A 337 22.44 -15.74 34.61
N LYS A 338 23.20 -14.73 34.18
CA LYS A 338 23.73 -13.66 35.04
C LYS A 338 22.80 -12.45 35.19
N GLY A 339 21.62 -12.46 34.56
CA GLY A 339 20.65 -11.35 34.59
C GLY A 339 21.17 -10.06 33.94
N LYS A 340 22.07 -10.16 32.96
CA LYS A 340 22.66 -9.03 32.23
C LYS A 340 22.40 -9.12 30.73
N SER A 341 22.49 -8.00 30.02
CA SER A 341 22.56 -8.01 28.57
C SER A 341 23.93 -8.53 28.12
N HIS A 342 23.96 -9.32 27.05
CA HIS A 342 25.21 -9.75 26.44
C HIS A 342 26.07 -8.57 25.98
N GLU A 343 25.47 -7.46 25.54
CA GLU A 343 26.20 -6.26 25.12
C GLU A 343 26.93 -5.51 26.24
N ASP A 344 26.72 -5.90 27.49
CA ASP A 344 27.38 -5.31 28.67
C ASP A 344 28.20 -6.35 29.44
N LEU A 345 28.33 -7.57 28.90
CA LEU A 345 29.00 -8.68 29.56
C LEU A 345 30.22 -9.16 28.76
N PRO A 346 31.45 -8.81 29.17
CA PRO A 346 32.63 -9.40 28.57
C PRO A 346 32.69 -10.89 28.87
N VAL A 347 33.15 -11.69 27.90
CA VAL A 347 33.25 -13.14 28.04
C VAL A 347 34.53 -13.68 27.43
N VAL A 348 34.99 -14.78 28.02
CA VAL A 348 36.06 -15.62 27.48
C VAL A 348 35.49 -17.00 27.22
N LEU A 349 35.69 -17.50 26.01
CA LEU A 349 35.40 -18.87 25.62
C LEU A 349 36.72 -19.61 25.38
N GLU A 350 36.85 -20.84 25.87
CA GLU A 350 38.05 -21.66 25.78
C GLU A 350 37.74 -23.06 25.26
N ASN A 351 38.73 -23.66 24.59
CA ASN A 351 38.70 -25.05 24.13
C ASN A 351 37.44 -25.42 23.33
N ILE A 352 36.97 -24.48 22.50
CA ILE A 352 35.76 -24.63 21.70
C ILE A 352 36.00 -25.68 20.61
N GLN A 353 35.12 -26.66 20.51
CA GLN A 353 35.12 -27.70 19.48
C GLN A 353 33.79 -27.68 18.74
N PHE A 354 33.86 -27.58 17.42
CA PHE A 354 32.71 -27.69 16.53
C PHE A 354 32.66 -29.13 16.01
N HIS A 355 31.69 -29.90 16.50
CA HIS A 355 31.51 -31.31 16.15
C HIS A 355 30.72 -31.47 14.85
N ARG A 356 29.73 -30.60 14.65
CA ARG A 356 28.85 -30.63 13.48
C ARG A 356 28.35 -29.23 13.14
N ALA A 357 28.28 -28.93 11.84
CA ALA A 357 27.57 -27.75 11.34
C ALA A 357 26.09 -28.06 11.13
N THR A 358 25.22 -27.21 11.66
CA THR A 358 23.77 -27.23 11.46
C THR A 358 23.39 -26.64 10.11
N ILE A 359 22.51 -27.33 9.38
CA ILE A 359 21.95 -26.85 8.12
C ILE A 359 20.60 -26.21 8.44
N MET A 360 20.42 -24.95 8.08
CA MET A 360 19.16 -24.23 8.27
C MET A 360 18.20 -24.56 7.12
N PRO A 361 17.02 -25.14 7.39
CA PRO A 361 16.01 -25.39 6.37
C PRO A 361 15.37 -24.07 5.91
N LYS A 362 14.92 -24.00 4.65
CA LYS A 362 14.24 -22.81 4.12
C LYS A 362 12.89 -22.55 4.78
N GLU A 363 12.24 -23.62 5.23
CA GLU A 363 10.96 -23.59 5.92
C GLU A 363 11.09 -24.40 7.20
N GLY A 364 10.54 -23.87 8.29
CA GLY A 364 10.53 -24.52 9.60
C GLY A 364 11.62 -24.03 10.54
N THR A 365 11.46 -24.44 11.79
CA THR A 365 12.24 -23.92 12.91
C THR A 365 13.32 -24.91 13.36
N VAL A 366 14.53 -24.41 13.60
CA VAL A 366 15.64 -25.17 14.20
C VAL A 366 15.74 -24.83 15.68
N LYS A 367 15.84 -25.84 16.53
CA LYS A 367 15.94 -25.67 17.99
C LYS A 367 17.33 -26.02 18.49
N PHE A 368 17.95 -25.09 19.21
CA PHE A 368 19.21 -25.28 19.91
C PHE A 368 18.97 -25.34 21.40
N ALA A 369 19.32 -26.45 22.03
CA ALA A 369 19.33 -26.59 23.48
C ALA A 369 20.75 -26.29 23.97
N ILE A 370 20.90 -25.28 24.83
CA ILE A 370 22.17 -24.82 25.35
C ILE A 370 22.19 -25.14 26.84
N ASN A 371 23.20 -25.90 27.27
CA ASN A 371 23.40 -26.24 28.65
C ASN A 371 24.74 -25.67 29.12
N ILE A 372 24.73 -24.91 30.22
CA ILE A 372 25.94 -24.36 30.85
C ILE A 372 26.02 -24.87 32.28
N LEU A 373 27.10 -25.60 32.60
CA LEU A 373 27.30 -26.18 33.93
C LEU A 373 27.78 -25.10 34.92
N ASP A 374 26.95 -24.83 35.91
CA ASP A 374 27.27 -23.92 37.00
C ASP A 374 28.48 -24.44 37.82
N GLY A 375 29.54 -23.64 37.86
CA GLY A 375 30.78 -23.95 38.58
C GLY A 375 31.99 -24.16 37.67
N SER A 376 31.92 -25.08 36.71
CA SER A 376 33.02 -25.27 35.75
C SER A 376 32.97 -24.26 34.61
N GLY A 377 31.78 -23.85 34.18
CA GLY A 377 31.56 -23.03 32.99
C GLY A 377 31.64 -23.83 31.69
N ASP A 378 31.69 -25.16 31.76
CA ASP A 378 31.63 -26.00 30.57
C ASP A 378 30.22 -25.90 29.97
N PHE A 379 30.16 -25.81 28.64
CA PHE A 379 28.91 -25.71 27.91
C PHE A 379 28.83 -26.77 26.82
N GLU A 380 27.60 -27.19 26.57
CA GLU A 380 27.22 -28.03 25.43
C GLU A 380 26.03 -27.40 24.73
N LEU A 381 26.14 -27.26 23.42
CA LEU A 381 25.05 -26.84 22.55
C LEU A 381 24.62 -28.03 21.71
N CYS A 382 23.34 -28.37 21.79
CA CYS A 382 22.73 -29.52 21.16
C CYS A 382 21.69 -29.09 20.13
N GLU A 383 21.70 -29.76 18.98
CA GLU A 383 20.66 -29.67 17.96
C GLU A 383 19.99 -31.05 17.86
N SER A 384 18.67 -31.12 18.06
CA SER A 384 17.91 -32.39 18.03
C SER A 384 18.53 -33.51 18.90
N GLY A 385 19.05 -33.14 20.07
CA GLY A 385 19.66 -34.07 21.03
C GLY A 385 21.10 -34.51 20.72
N SER A 386 21.73 -34.01 19.65
CA SER A 386 23.14 -34.25 19.32
C SER A 386 23.99 -33.02 19.61
N VAL A 387 25.16 -33.20 20.23
CA VAL A 387 26.10 -32.10 20.52
C VAL A 387 26.67 -31.55 19.20
N THR A 388 26.45 -30.28 18.94
CA THR A 388 27.02 -29.55 17.78
C THR A 388 28.28 -28.78 18.19
N VAL A 389 28.30 -28.17 19.37
CA VAL A 389 29.44 -27.42 19.90
C VAL A 389 29.64 -27.68 21.38
N SER A 390 30.89 -27.80 21.82
CA SER A 390 31.24 -27.82 23.24
C SER A 390 32.46 -26.96 23.53
N GLY A 391 32.59 -26.52 24.78
CA GLY A 391 33.72 -25.71 25.22
C GLY A 391 33.51 -25.22 26.65
N ARG A 392 34.26 -24.20 27.04
CA ARG A 392 34.12 -23.53 28.33
C ARG A 392 33.87 -22.05 28.14
N ILE A 393 32.97 -21.46 28.91
CA ILE A 393 32.66 -20.03 28.91
C ILE A 393 32.67 -19.48 30.34
N TYR A 394 33.27 -18.31 30.53
CA TYR A 394 33.23 -17.60 31.80
C TYR A 394 33.30 -16.09 31.60
N VAL A 395 32.90 -15.36 32.64
CA VAL A 395 33.07 -13.91 32.75
C VAL A 395 34.44 -13.65 33.39
N PRO A 396 35.37 -12.95 32.73
CA PRO A 396 36.67 -12.66 33.31
C PRO A 396 36.54 -11.62 34.44
N GLU A 397 37.44 -11.66 35.43
CA GLU A 397 37.53 -10.62 36.46
C GLU A 397 37.96 -9.27 35.86
N ASP A 398 38.91 -9.33 34.93
CA ASP A 398 39.45 -8.17 34.20
C ASP A 398 39.70 -8.58 32.74
N VAL A 399 38.78 -8.19 31.86
CA VAL A 399 38.85 -8.52 30.42
C VAL A 399 40.09 -7.94 29.74
N GLU A 400 40.68 -6.87 30.28
CA GLU A 400 41.84 -6.23 29.68
C GLU A 400 43.11 -7.07 29.80
N LYS A 401 43.23 -7.84 30.90
CA LYS A 401 44.32 -8.81 31.08
C LYS A 401 44.17 -10.04 30.19
N GLU A 402 42.95 -10.28 29.70
CA GLU A 402 42.67 -11.42 28.83
C GLU A 402 43.00 -11.15 27.37
N ILE A 403 43.14 -9.89 26.98
CA ILE A 403 43.47 -9.44 25.63
C ILE A 403 44.99 -9.22 25.53
N LEU A 404 45.65 -9.80 24.52
CA LEU A 404 47.10 -9.66 24.39
C LEU A 404 47.50 -8.30 23.78
N GLU A 405 48.36 -7.55 24.44
CA GLU A 405 48.96 -6.35 23.83
C GLU A 405 49.95 -6.77 22.74
N LEU A 406 49.56 -6.56 21.48
CA LEU A 406 50.35 -6.90 20.31
C LEU A 406 50.68 -5.61 19.55
N PRO A 407 51.88 -5.49 18.98
CA PRO A 407 52.24 -4.32 18.18
C PRO A 407 51.32 -4.26 16.97
N THR A 408 50.72 -3.09 16.73
CA THR A 408 49.98 -2.83 15.49
C THR A 408 50.94 -3.16 14.34
N THR A 409 50.59 -4.16 13.52
CA THR A 409 51.40 -4.52 12.35
C THR A 409 51.38 -3.36 11.38
N ALA A 410 52.29 -2.41 11.58
CA ALA A 410 52.65 -1.45 10.55
C ALA A 410 53.13 -2.28 9.38
N VAL A 411 52.39 -2.21 8.27
CA VAL A 411 52.86 -2.67 6.97
C VAL A 411 54.29 -2.16 6.82
N PRO A 412 55.33 -3.02 6.73
CA PRO A 412 56.66 -2.52 6.49
C PRO A 412 56.61 -1.75 5.19
N SER A 413 56.83 -0.44 5.26
CA SER A 413 56.81 0.54 4.17
C SER A 413 57.87 0.28 3.09
N SER A 414 58.46 -0.92 3.09
CA SER A 414 59.54 -1.40 2.22
C SER A 414 59.21 -2.68 1.45
N ASP A 415 58.07 -3.35 1.66
CA ASP A 415 57.69 -4.53 0.86
C ASP A 415 56.79 -4.09 -0.31
N SER A 416 57.40 -3.71 -1.43
CA SER A 416 56.76 -3.14 -2.64
C SER A 416 55.80 -4.11 -3.39
N LYS A 417 55.31 -5.16 -2.72
CA LYS A 417 54.54 -6.29 -3.30
C LYS A 417 53.18 -6.53 -2.63
N LEU A 418 52.77 -5.72 -1.65
CA LEU A 418 51.46 -5.84 -1.02
C LEU A 418 50.40 -5.17 -1.89
N LEU A 419 49.46 -5.97 -2.40
CA LEU A 419 48.33 -5.50 -3.19
C LEU A 419 47.11 -5.37 -2.29
N LYS A 420 46.37 -4.28 -2.47
CA LYS A 420 45.10 -4.05 -1.79
C LYS A 420 43.99 -4.76 -2.54
N LEU A 421 43.25 -5.63 -1.86
CA LEU A 421 42.08 -6.34 -2.38
C LEU A 421 40.81 -5.60 -1.93
N SER A 422 39.89 -5.39 -2.87
CA SER A 422 38.56 -4.86 -2.58
C SER A 422 37.62 -5.96 -2.07
N THR A 423 36.50 -5.59 -1.44
CA THR A 423 35.41 -6.53 -1.10
C THR A 423 35.03 -7.44 -2.27
N ALA A 424 34.95 -6.90 -3.48
CA ALA A 424 34.59 -7.68 -4.66
C ALA A 424 35.63 -8.77 -4.98
N ASP A 425 36.92 -8.44 -4.90
CA ASP A 425 38.01 -9.39 -5.16
C ASP A 425 38.06 -10.50 -4.11
N ILE A 426 37.86 -10.14 -2.84
CA ILE A 426 37.91 -11.05 -1.69
C ILE A 426 36.78 -12.08 -1.77
N TYR A 427 35.54 -11.62 -1.91
CA TYR A 427 34.39 -12.52 -1.95
C TYR A 427 34.29 -13.30 -3.26
N LYS A 428 34.91 -12.81 -4.34
CA LYS A 428 35.11 -13.58 -5.56
C LYS A 428 36.05 -14.76 -5.33
N ASP A 429 37.17 -14.56 -4.64
CA ASP A 429 38.08 -15.65 -4.29
C ASP A 429 37.41 -16.67 -3.35
N LEU A 430 36.75 -16.20 -2.29
CA LEU A 430 36.01 -17.08 -1.36
C LEU A 430 34.90 -17.87 -2.09
N ARG A 431 34.17 -17.26 -3.01
CA ARG A 431 33.16 -17.96 -3.82
C ARG A 431 33.76 -19.07 -4.69
N LEU A 432 34.94 -18.86 -5.28
CA LEU A 432 35.66 -19.91 -6.02
C LEU A 432 36.08 -21.08 -5.10
N ARG A 433 36.33 -20.80 -3.81
CA ARG A 433 36.59 -21.81 -2.78
C ARG A 433 35.33 -22.53 -2.28
N GLY A 434 34.13 -22.03 -2.62
CA GLY A 434 32.83 -22.63 -2.26
C GLY A 434 32.08 -21.90 -1.15
N TYR A 435 32.53 -20.71 -0.74
CA TYR A 435 31.80 -19.86 0.20
C TYR A 435 30.93 -18.85 -0.54
N ASP A 436 29.62 -19.09 -0.56
CA ASP A 436 28.63 -18.28 -1.26
C ASP A 436 28.04 -17.20 -0.34
N TYR A 437 28.89 -16.42 0.34
CA TYR A 437 28.44 -15.40 1.28
C TYR A 437 27.67 -14.26 0.61
N THR A 438 26.57 -13.82 1.24
CA THR A 438 25.76 -12.67 0.81
C THR A 438 25.31 -11.81 1.99
N GLY A 439 24.80 -10.61 1.70
CA GLY A 439 24.31 -9.67 2.72
C GLY A 439 25.37 -9.30 3.75
N VAL A 440 24.96 -9.28 5.03
CA VAL A 440 25.79 -8.89 6.20
C VAL A 440 27.04 -9.76 6.40
N PHE A 441 27.10 -10.95 5.79
CA PHE A 441 28.27 -11.83 5.84
C PHE A 441 29.37 -11.42 4.84
N ARG A 442 29.12 -10.40 4.00
CA ARG A 442 30.13 -9.78 3.12
C ARG A 442 30.87 -8.61 3.77
N GLY A 443 31.20 -8.75 5.05
CA GLY A 443 31.75 -7.66 5.87
C GLY A 443 33.25 -7.32 5.68
N ILE A 444 34.03 -8.04 4.88
CA ILE A 444 35.44 -7.64 4.63
C ILE A 444 35.47 -6.48 3.61
N LEU A 445 35.78 -5.27 4.07
CA LEU A 445 35.81 -4.05 3.25
C LEU A 445 37.08 -4.00 2.38
N GLN A 446 38.23 -4.32 3.00
CA GLN A 446 39.53 -4.36 2.32
C GLN A 446 40.48 -5.30 3.04
N SER A 447 41.44 -5.86 2.30
CA SER A 447 42.51 -6.70 2.83
C SER A 447 43.78 -6.50 2.01
N ASP A 448 44.95 -6.71 2.60
CA ASP A 448 46.14 -7.02 1.80
C ASP A 448 46.07 -8.45 1.21
N ASN A 449 46.84 -8.71 0.17
CA ASN A 449 46.88 -10.00 -0.52
C ASN A 449 47.46 -11.17 0.30
N LYS A 450 48.10 -10.93 1.45
CA LYS A 450 48.54 -11.97 2.39
C LYS A 450 47.57 -12.15 3.57
N GLY A 451 46.51 -11.35 3.65
CA GLY A 451 45.51 -11.38 4.72
C GLY A 451 46.15 -11.19 6.11
N VAL A 452 46.96 -10.14 6.25
CA VAL A 452 47.66 -9.74 7.48
C VAL A 452 46.97 -8.54 8.14
N CYS A 453 46.52 -7.56 7.36
CA CYS A 453 45.81 -6.37 7.79
C CYS A 453 44.66 -6.01 6.83
N GLY A 454 43.57 -5.50 7.38
CA GLY A 454 42.39 -5.11 6.60
C GLY A 454 41.41 -4.28 7.41
N GLU A 455 40.23 -4.06 6.85
CA GLU A 455 39.10 -3.45 7.57
C GLU A 455 37.84 -4.30 7.38
N LEU A 456 37.07 -4.41 8.47
CA LEU A 456 35.81 -5.13 8.54
C LEU A 456 34.65 -4.15 8.79
N ALA A 457 33.48 -4.44 8.23
CA ALA A 457 32.25 -3.72 8.50
C ALA A 457 31.65 -4.17 9.84
N TRP A 458 31.17 -3.21 10.63
CA TRP A 458 30.38 -3.45 11.82
C TRP A 458 28.93 -3.01 11.58
N GLU A 459 28.02 -3.98 11.51
CA GLU A 459 26.58 -3.75 11.25
C GLU A 459 25.71 -4.13 12.46
N ASN A 460 26.18 -3.88 13.68
CA ASN A 460 25.50 -4.23 14.93
C ASN A 460 25.11 -5.72 15.03
N ASN A 461 25.86 -6.61 14.38
CA ASN A 461 25.63 -8.05 14.37
C ASN A 461 26.92 -8.81 14.71
N TRP A 462 26.99 -9.33 15.93
CA TRP A 462 28.15 -10.08 16.43
C TRP A 462 28.44 -11.36 15.63
N ILE A 463 27.40 -12.03 15.12
CA ILE A 463 27.54 -13.29 14.39
C ILE A 463 28.27 -13.04 13.08
N SER A 464 27.79 -12.07 12.28
CA SER A 464 28.44 -11.73 11.01
C SER A 464 29.82 -11.12 11.23
N PHE A 465 29.99 -10.22 12.20
CA PHE A 465 31.28 -9.59 12.47
C PHE A 465 32.36 -10.62 12.85
N MET A 466 32.09 -11.48 13.82
CA MET A 466 33.04 -12.54 14.18
C MET A 466 33.26 -13.53 13.02
N ASP A 467 32.23 -13.82 12.22
CA ASP A 467 32.38 -14.71 11.07
C ASP A 467 33.30 -14.08 10.01
N THR A 468 33.19 -12.78 9.76
CA THR A 468 34.09 -12.06 8.84
C THR A 468 35.55 -12.09 9.32
N MET A 469 35.80 -12.15 10.63
CA MET A 469 37.14 -12.42 11.16
C MET A 469 37.61 -13.84 10.80
N LEU A 470 36.76 -14.86 10.94
CA LEU A 470 37.10 -16.23 10.50
C LEU A 470 37.38 -16.27 8.99
N GLN A 471 36.54 -15.62 8.18
CA GLN A 471 36.74 -15.47 6.73
C GLN A 471 38.10 -14.81 6.42
N PHE A 472 38.45 -13.73 7.13
CA PHE A 472 39.73 -13.03 6.97
C PHE A 472 40.94 -13.94 7.27
N SER A 473 40.82 -14.80 8.28
CA SER A 473 41.88 -15.76 8.62
C SER A 473 42.12 -16.81 7.51
N ILE A 474 41.04 -17.24 6.84
CA ILE A 474 41.04 -18.21 5.72
C ILE A 474 41.60 -17.57 4.45
N LEU A 475 41.30 -16.28 4.20
CA LEU A 475 41.71 -15.55 2.99
C LEU A 475 43.21 -15.68 2.72
N GLY A 476 44.05 -15.44 3.72
CA GLY A 476 45.52 -15.52 3.57
C GLY A 476 46.12 -16.92 3.65
N GLN A 477 45.30 -17.99 3.61
CA GLN A 477 45.79 -19.35 3.36
C GLN A 477 45.86 -19.61 1.85
N SER A 478 47.01 -20.09 1.36
CA SER A 478 47.24 -20.43 -0.04
C SER A 478 46.64 -21.79 -0.42
N THR A 479 45.31 -21.90 -0.35
CA THR A 479 44.56 -23.12 -0.71
C THR A 479 43.31 -22.77 -1.53
N ARG A 480 42.94 -23.67 -2.45
CA ARG A 480 41.69 -23.58 -3.23
C ARG A 480 40.56 -24.42 -2.63
N GLU A 481 40.81 -25.12 -1.56
CA GLU A 481 39.86 -26.04 -0.96
C GLU A 481 38.91 -25.30 0.00
N LEU A 482 37.81 -25.99 0.34
CA LEU A 482 36.82 -25.49 1.27
C LEU A 482 37.19 -25.93 2.70
N TYR A 483 37.23 -25.00 3.64
CA TYR A 483 37.61 -25.24 5.03
C TYR A 483 36.51 -24.76 5.96
N LEU A 484 36.18 -25.56 6.97
CA LEU A 484 35.24 -25.16 8.02
C LEU A 484 35.95 -25.13 9.37
N PRO A 485 35.65 -24.14 10.25
CA PRO A 485 36.19 -24.10 11.60
C PRO A 485 35.81 -25.36 12.38
N THR A 486 36.80 -26.00 12.99
CA THR A 486 36.60 -27.19 13.84
C THR A 486 37.00 -26.96 15.28
N ARG A 487 37.93 -26.01 15.52
CA ARG A 487 38.37 -25.69 16.88
C ARG A 487 38.79 -24.23 16.99
N LEU A 488 38.46 -23.62 18.12
CA LEU A 488 39.05 -22.36 18.58
C LEU A 488 39.63 -22.59 19.97
N GLN A 489 40.88 -22.18 20.16
CA GLN A 489 41.53 -22.36 21.46
C GLN A 489 40.99 -21.39 22.48
N ARG A 490 40.83 -20.12 22.09
CA ARG A 490 40.33 -19.06 22.96
C ARG A 490 39.64 -17.97 22.12
N VAL A 491 38.55 -17.44 22.64
CA VAL A 491 37.82 -16.29 22.10
C VAL A 491 37.57 -15.32 23.23
N VAL A 492 37.98 -14.07 23.07
CA VAL A 492 37.75 -13.00 24.05
C VAL A 492 36.87 -11.96 23.39
N ILE A 493 35.76 -11.61 24.04
CA ILE A 493 34.79 -10.63 23.55
C ILE A 493 34.64 -9.54 24.61
N ASN A 494 34.96 -8.30 24.23
CA ASN A 494 34.80 -7.10 25.05
C ASN A 494 33.82 -6.12 24.35
N PRO A 495 32.54 -6.14 24.71
CA PRO A 495 31.53 -5.26 24.12
C PRO A 495 31.82 -3.78 24.34
N SER A 496 32.38 -3.42 25.49
CA SER A 496 32.66 -2.01 25.83
C SER A 496 33.69 -1.40 24.87
N ARG A 497 34.71 -2.16 24.48
CA ARG A 497 35.67 -1.74 23.45
C ARG A 497 35.05 -1.66 22.06
N GLN A 498 34.15 -2.58 21.73
CA GLN A 498 33.44 -2.52 20.44
C GLN A 498 32.54 -1.28 20.34
N LYS A 499 31.81 -0.93 21.41
CA LYS A 499 30.94 0.27 21.48
C LYS A 499 31.70 1.59 21.34
N GLN A 500 32.99 1.62 21.66
CA GLN A 500 33.84 2.82 21.50
C GLN A 500 34.23 3.09 20.04
N LEU A 501 34.11 2.10 19.17
CA LEU A 501 34.34 2.23 17.73
C LEU A 501 33.02 2.71 17.12
N GLY A 502 33.00 3.93 16.58
CA GLY A 502 31.77 4.59 16.12
C GLY A 502 31.00 3.79 15.06
N GLU A 503 29.69 3.98 15.00
CA GLU A 503 28.85 3.39 13.97
C GLU A 503 29.24 3.96 12.58
N ASN A 504 29.46 3.08 11.60
CA ASN A 504 29.83 3.36 10.19
C ASN A 504 31.32 3.59 9.85
N GLU A 505 32.26 3.36 10.76
CA GLU A 505 33.69 3.30 10.41
C GLU A 505 34.17 1.84 10.24
N GLY A 506 35.06 1.61 9.27
CA GLY A 506 35.68 0.30 9.07
C GLY A 506 36.54 -0.09 10.27
N VAL A 507 36.29 -1.26 10.85
CA VAL A 507 37.03 -1.75 12.02
C VAL A 507 38.33 -2.41 11.55
N PRO A 508 39.52 -1.92 11.97
CA PRO A 508 40.78 -2.52 11.56
C PRO A 508 40.92 -3.95 12.10
N VAL A 509 41.32 -4.87 11.23
CA VAL A 509 41.60 -6.27 11.56
C VAL A 509 43.06 -6.59 11.33
N HIS A 510 43.67 -7.32 12.27
CA HIS A 510 45.06 -7.77 12.20
C HIS A 510 45.16 -9.28 12.46
N MET A 511 45.88 -9.98 11.58
CA MET A 511 46.15 -11.41 11.67
C MET A 511 47.65 -11.67 11.95
N TYR A 512 47.94 -12.20 13.12
CA TYR A 512 49.27 -12.59 13.59
C TYR A 512 49.45 -14.10 13.38
N ARG A 513 49.90 -14.48 12.18
CA ARG A 513 49.95 -15.91 11.76
C ARG A 513 50.91 -16.75 12.60
N ASP A 514 52.05 -16.20 13.01
CA ASP A 514 53.09 -16.93 13.76
C ASP A 514 52.60 -17.42 15.13
N ILE A 515 51.64 -16.72 15.72
CA ILE A 515 51.03 -17.03 17.01
C ILE A 515 49.56 -17.43 16.89
N GLY A 516 49.01 -17.46 15.67
CA GLY A 516 47.64 -17.88 15.38
C GLY A 516 46.56 -17.00 16.00
N ILE A 517 46.75 -15.66 16.01
CA ILE A 517 45.82 -14.71 16.62
C ILE A 517 45.23 -13.77 15.57
N ILE A 518 43.92 -13.53 15.65
CA ILE A 518 43.23 -12.47 14.90
C ILE A 518 42.54 -11.50 15.86
N LYS A 519 42.68 -10.20 15.61
CA LYS A 519 42.10 -9.14 16.42
C LYS A 519 41.36 -8.14 15.56
N ALA A 520 40.15 -7.80 15.96
CA ALA A 520 39.36 -6.73 15.36
C ALA A 520 38.45 -6.13 16.42
N GLY A 521 38.56 -4.81 16.62
CA GLY A 521 37.80 -4.08 17.62
C GLY A 521 37.83 -4.71 19.03
N GLY A 522 36.66 -5.07 19.55
CA GLY A 522 36.49 -5.72 20.86
C GLY A 522 36.70 -7.24 20.87
N VAL A 523 37.09 -7.87 19.76
CA VAL A 523 37.16 -9.33 19.64
C VAL A 523 38.59 -9.80 19.36
N GLU A 524 39.00 -10.86 20.05
CA GLU A 524 40.25 -11.58 19.81
C GLU A 524 39.98 -13.09 19.71
N LEU A 525 40.40 -13.71 18.60
CA LEU A 525 40.30 -15.16 18.38
C LEU A 525 41.70 -15.76 18.32
N ARG A 526 41.93 -16.87 19.04
CA ARG A 526 43.22 -17.57 19.11
C ARG A 526 43.11 -19.02 18.69
N GLY A 527 44.14 -19.50 17.99
CA GLY A 527 44.36 -20.92 17.72
C GLY A 527 43.25 -21.55 16.89
N MET A 528 42.71 -20.81 15.90
CA MET A 528 41.71 -21.35 14.98
C MET A 528 42.29 -22.52 14.19
N LYS A 529 41.59 -23.65 14.22
CA LYS A 529 41.81 -24.77 13.31
C LYS A 529 40.58 -24.93 12.42
N ALA A 530 40.83 -25.20 11.15
CA ALA A 530 39.81 -25.55 10.19
C ALA A 530 40.18 -26.88 9.53
N SER A 531 39.18 -27.67 9.15
CA SER A 531 39.36 -28.92 8.42
C SER A 531 38.79 -28.81 7.02
N LEU A 532 39.35 -29.60 6.11
CA LEU A 532 38.83 -29.77 4.76
C LEU A 532 37.38 -30.25 4.81
N ALA A 533 36.49 -29.53 4.13
CA ALA A 533 35.08 -29.89 3.98
C ALA A 533 34.84 -30.52 2.60
N PRO A 534 34.09 -31.63 2.51
CA PRO A 534 33.79 -32.29 1.24
C PRO A 534 32.88 -31.40 0.38
N ARG A 535 33.26 -31.19 -0.87
CA ARG A 535 32.47 -30.43 -1.87
C ARG A 535 31.42 -31.30 -2.54
N ARG A 536 30.28 -30.72 -2.90
CA ARG A 536 29.34 -31.32 -3.86
C ARG A 536 29.97 -31.40 -5.26
N GLN A 537 29.92 -32.58 -5.87
CA GLN A 537 30.46 -32.82 -7.20
C GLN A 537 29.61 -32.24 -8.35
N GLN A 538 28.47 -31.56 -8.10
CA GLN A 538 27.45 -31.31 -9.14
C GLN A 538 26.74 -29.94 -9.17
N VAL A 539 27.24 -28.87 -8.53
CA VAL A 539 26.45 -27.59 -8.48
C VAL A 539 27.19 -26.32 -8.93
N GLN A 540 28.51 -26.34 -9.12
CA GLN A 540 29.18 -25.14 -9.66
C GLN A 540 28.89 -24.98 -11.15
N ALA A 541 28.28 -23.85 -11.52
CA ALA A 541 28.24 -23.39 -12.90
C ALA A 541 29.68 -23.31 -13.44
N ALA A 542 29.88 -23.75 -14.69
CA ALA A 542 31.21 -23.74 -15.30
C ALA A 542 31.81 -22.32 -15.26
N PRO A 543 33.09 -22.15 -14.87
CA PRO A 543 33.69 -20.83 -14.77
C PRO A 543 33.72 -20.13 -16.15
N LYS A 544 33.23 -18.89 -16.25
CA LYS A 544 33.12 -18.08 -17.50
C LYS A 544 34.47 -17.52 -18.00
N LEU A 545 35.17 -18.22 -18.90
CA LEU A 545 36.52 -17.82 -19.33
C LEU A 545 36.53 -16.40 -19.95
N GLU A 546 37.21 -15.46 -19.31
CA GLU A 546 37.38 -14.09 -19.80
C GLU A 546 38.83 -13.80 -20.22
N LYS A 547 38.99 -13.02 -21.29
CA LYS A 547 40.27 -12.66 -21.88
C LYS A 547 40.40 -11.15 -21.98
N TYR A 548 41.38 -10.59 -21.27
CA TYR A 548 41.75 -9.19 -21.40
C TYR A 548 42.96 -9.06 -22.34
N ALA A 549 42.84 -8.23 -23.37
CA ALA A 549 43.93 -7.87 -24.25
C ALA A 549 44.28 -6.40 -24.01
N PHE A 550 45.54 -6.12 -23.68
CA PHE A 550 46.02 -4.75 -23.59
C PHE A 550 46.09 -4.14 -24.99
N VAL A 551 45.28 -3.12 -25.27
CA VAL A 551 45.36 -2.33 -26.50
C VAL A 551 46.10 -1.03 -26.17
N PRO A 552 47.37 -0.86 -26.60
CA PRO A 552 48.06 0.39 -26.41
C PRO A 552 47.34 1.52 -27.17
N TYR A 553 47.17 2.66 -26.51
CA TYR A 553 46.52 3.83 -27.08
C TYR A 553 47.49 4.55 -28.04
N ASP A 554 47.24 4.46 -29.35
CA ASP A 554 48.00 5.20 -30.36
C ASP A 554 47.13 6.32 -30.98
N ARG A 555 47.68 7.55 -31.06
CA ARG A 555 46.94 8.81 -31.30
C ARG A 555 46.41 9.00 -32.74
N ALA A 556 46.48 7.98 -33.59
CA ALA A 556 45.99 8.03 -34.97
C ALA A 556 44.94 6.94 -35.19
N GLY A 557 43.67 7.34 -35.32
CA GLY A 557 42.50 6.47 -35.37
C GLY A 557 42.42 5.49 -36.54
N LYS A 558 43.25 4.44 -36.52
CA LYS A 558 43.10 3.22 -37.34
C LYS A 558 43.38 1.98 -36.51
N THR A 559 42.33 1.26 -36.19
CA THR A 559 42.35 -0.02 -35.49
C THR A 559 43.05 -1.08 -36.35
N GLN A 560 44.24 -1.53 -35.94
CA GLN A 560 44.80 -2.81 -36.39
C GLN A 560 45.12 -3.68 -35.17
N VAL A 561 44.35 -4.74 -34.98
CA VAL A 561 44.66 -5.81 -34.03
C VAL A 561 45.77 -6.66 -34.64
N ARG A 562 47.03 -6.43 -34.21
CA ARG A 562 48.13 -7.38 -34.48
C ARG A 562 48.16 -8.42 -33.36
N THR A 563 47.89 -9.67 -33.71
CA THR A 563 48.07 -10.84 -32.85
C THR A 563 49.56 -11.11 -32.64
N PHE A 564 50.02 -11.01 -31.39
CA PHE A 564 51.33 -11.54 -30.97
C PHE A 564 51.21 -13.03 -30.59
N PRO A 565 52.16 -13.91 -30.94
CA PRO A 565 52.04 -15.36 -30.77
C PRO A 565 52.58 -15.85 -29.41
N HIS A 566 52.43 -15.10 -28.33
CA HIS A 566 52.88 -15.54 -26.99
C HIS A 566 51.71 -15.51 -26.00
N SER A 567 51.11 -16.69 -25.84
CA SER A 567 50.01 -16.97 -24.93
C SER A 567 50.53 -16.96 -23.48
N TYR A 568 50.34 -15.85 -22.77
CA TYR A 568 50.39 -15.86 -21.32
C TYR A 568 48.97 -16.11 -20.79
N TYR A 569 48.76 -17.29 -20.24
CA TYR A 569 47.51 -17.65 -19.56
C TYR A 569 47.44 -16.92 -18.23
N VAL A 570 46.57 -15.91 -18.13
CA VAL A 570 46.19 -15.28 -16.88
C VAL A 570 44.66 -15.39 -16.78
N GLN A 571 44.21 -16.22 -15.85
CA GLN A 571 42.81 -16.61 -15.70
C GLN A 571 42.15 -15.69 -14.65
N ILE A 572 41.34 -14.73 -15.08
CA ILE A 572 40.60 -13.79 -14.22
C ILE A 572 39.16 -13.70 -14.75
N TYR A 573 38.16 -13.82 -13.87
CA TYR A 573 36.72 -13.97 -14.21
C TYR A 573 35.84 -12.82 -13.64
N ASN A 574 35.34 -11.86 -14.41
CA ASN A 574 34.37 -10.83 -13.98
C ASN A 574 33.10 -10.72 -14.86
N LEU A 575 32.00 -11.15 -14.24
CA LEU A 575 30.72 -10.42 -14.06
C LEU A 575 29.93 -9.94 -15.30
N GLU A 576 28.76 -10.55 -15.48
CA GLU A 576 27.60 -9.90 -16.09
C GLU A 576 26.74 -9.25 -14.99
N ILE A 577 26.26 -8.06 -15.31
CA ILE A 577 25.39 -7.18 -14.53
C ILE A 577 23.95 -7.51 -14.92
N GLU A 578 23.09 -7.79 -13.94
CA GLU A 578 21.65 -7.46 -13.96
C GLU A 578 21.37 -6.48 -12.83
#